data_AF-A0A9E1T3Q3-F1
#
_entry.id   AF-A0A9E1T3Q3-F1
#
_cell.length_a   1.000
_cell.length_b   1.000
_cell.length_c   1.000
_cell.angle_alpha   90.00
_cell.angle_beta   90.00
_cell.angle_gamma   90.00
#
_symmetry.space_group_name_H-M   'P 1'
#
loop_
_entity.id
_entity.type
_entity.pdbx_description
1 polymer ?
#
loop_
_entity_poly.entity_id
_entity_poly.type
_entity_poly.pdbx_seq_one_letter_code
_entity_poly.pdbx_strand_id
1 'polypeptide(L)'
;MSAGGMDPDYMLRDLQRFQVALELSDEQTLLVEQFLRDYDESFREASDASRESVGNSFSSMRGNEDSPEQQRTDELRARSRELREKLDSANSLGDEEGMKELQAKLQSEMESIRDEMREARTEQWQSPERQSAFEDVALLLQDQLRLKRKMRIEFESDLVVILSEDQQLLWPPLERQIIRDRLLPRGRLSGETIDVMSFVDQQEYTDETLITLLPVLEEWDISVTPALTARDEHMIENQGSLMTAMRTMDMTSGLDVMKAQARHAENVRDISDTAIENIVLLLSPEDGEVFNAFAKERSYPRIYRPTRTDRAYKAAMELEGLEEDILQAINELYAALQDEMIYANQRILEATHRWESQEQLDRMARFAERMTGGSSERAASPIQEAEEGKRVIEDNYLEQLRMLLTEEQIEALGGLKKREARGEGNQRGAGGGGREGGRGGFEGGREEFMKRFDADGDGTISESERNAIRDHFRNGGGNSGGGQGSGGGGRP
;
A
#
# COMPACT_ATOMS: atom_id res chain seq x y z
N MET A 1 10.74 9.12 -9.88
CA MET A 1 10.41 8.46 -11.16
C MET A 1 11.06 7.08 -11.12
N SER A 2 10.31 6.02 -11.44
CA SER A 2 10.86 4.64 -11.39
C SER A 2 11.99 4.52 -12.42
N ALA A 3 13.12 3.94 -12.01
CA ALA A 3 14.33 3.77 -12.81
C ALA A 3 14.21 2.70 -13.91
N GLY A 4 12.99 2.38 -14.38
CA GLY A 4 12.73 1.20 -15.22
C GLY A 4 13.54 1.12 -16.50
N GLY A 5 13.88 2.26 -17.11
CA GLY A 5 14.74 2.36 -18.30
C GLY A 5 16.25 2.28 -18.04
N MET A 6 16.69 2.32 -16.79
CA MET A 6 18.11 2.45 -16.41
C MET A 6 18.73 1.14 -15.91
N ASP A 7 17.93 0.08 -15.83
CA ASP A 7 18.36 -1.27 -15.47
C ASP A 7 18.30 -2.16 -16.72
N PRO A 8 19.28 -3.05 -16.92
CA PRO A 8 19.26 -4.02 -18.01
C PRO A 8 18.10 -5.02 -17.87
N ASP A 9 17.72 -5.65 -18.98
CA ASP A 9 16.70 -6.71 -19.00
C ASP A 9 17.27 -8.06 -18.52
N TYR A 10 18.54 -8.33 -18.84
CA TYR A 10 19.28 -9.53 -18.44
C TYR A 10 20.61 -9.16 -17.76
N MET A 11 21.09 -10.00 -16.85
CA MET A 11 22.35 -9.77 -16.14
C MET A 11 23.18 -11.05 -16.07
N LEU A 12 24.49 -10.92 -15.89
CA LEU A 12 25.40 -12.08 -15.76
C LEU A 12 24.98 -13.04 -14.61
N ARG A 13 24.36 -12.51 -13.55
CA ARG A 13 23.82 -13.32 -12.45
C ARG A 13 22.72 -14.29 -12.89
N ASP A 14 22.09 -14.05 -14.03
CA ASP A 14 21.03 -14.88 -14.56
C ASP A 14 21.57 -16.13 -15.27
N LEU A 15 22.89 -16.20 -15.57
CA LEU A 15 23.52 -17.31 -16.31
C LEU A 15 23.14 -18.69 -15.78
N GLN A 16 23.14 -18.87 -14.45
CA GLN A 16 22.78 -20.15 -13.83
C GLN A 16 21.33 -20.56 -14.16
N ARG A 17 20.42 -19.57 -14.24
CA ARG A 17 19.01 -19.82 -14.60
C ARG A 17 18.88 -20.19 -16.06
N PHE A 18 19.60 -19.52 -16.96
CA PHE A 18 19.66 -19.91 -18.38
C PHE A 18 20.18 -21.33 -18.54
N GLN A 19 21.27 -21.67 -17.84
CA GLN A 19 21.86 -23.02 -17.89
C GLN A 19 20.87 -24.10 -17.48
N VAL A 20 20.17 -23.91 -16.35
CA VAL A 20 19.24 -24.90 -15.82
C VAL A 20 17.96 -24.96 -16.63
N ALA A 21 17.33 -23.83 -16.93
CA ALA A 21 16.01 -23.79 -17.55
C ALA A 21 16.04 -24.11 -19.06
N LEU A 22 17.13 -23.80 -19.76
CA LEU A 22 17.30 -24.13 -21.18
C LEU A 22 18.13 -25.41 -21.38
N GLU A 23 18.51 -26.10 -20.31
CA GLU A 23 19.34 -27.31 -20.35
C GLU A 23 20.58 -27.13 -21.24
N LEU A 24 21.32 -26.03 -21.04
CA LEU A 24 22.44 -25.67 -21.89
C LEU A 24 23.60 -26.66 -21.73
N SER A 25 24.24 -27.01 -22.84
CA SER A 25 25.53 -27.71 -22.79
C SER A 25 26.64 -26.81 -22.23
N ASP A 26 27.78 -27.38 -21.85
CA ASP A 26 28.94 -26.60 -21.40
C ASP A 26 29.39 -25.58 -22.47
N GLU A 27 29.36 -25.97 -23.75
CA GLU A 27 29.71 -25.08 -24.87
C GLU A 27 28.69 -23.96 -25.03
N GLN A 28 27.39 -24.26 -24.99
CA GLN A 28 26.33 -23.25 -25.04
C GLN A 28 26.39 -22.31 -23.83
N THR A 29 26.70 -22.82 -22.65
CA THR A 29 26.82 -22.04 -21.42
C THR A 29 27.93 -21.00 -21.54
N LEU A 30 29.08 -21.36 -22.11
CA LEU A 30 30.17 -20.41 -22.38
C LEU A 30 29.76 -19.31 -23.38
N LEU A 31 28.97 -19.66 -24.40
CA LEU A 31 28.45 -18.68 -25.36
C LEU A 31 27.44 -17.73 -24.71
N VAL A 32 26.48 -18.24 -23.93
CA VAL A 32 25.51 -17.42 -23.20
C VAL A 32 26.20 -16.51 -22.19
N GLU A 33 27.23 -17.01 -21.49
CA GLU A 33 28.03 -16.18 -20.60
C GLU A 33 28.67 -15.02 -21.35
N GLN A 34 29.26 -15.27 -22.53
CA GLN A 34 29.84 -14.22 -23.36
C GLN A 34 28.79 -13.20 -23.81
N PHE A 35 27.64 -13.65 -24.30
CA PHE A 35 26.53 -12.77 -24.69
C PHE A 35 26.05 -11.89 -23.54
N LEU A 36 25.91 -12.45 -22.32
CA LEU A 36 25.52 -11.71 -21.13
C LEU A 36 26.58 -10.67 -20.72
N ARG A 37 27.87 -11.00 -20.87
CA ARG A 37 28.97 -10.06 -20.59
C ARG A 37 28.97 -8.89 -21.58
N ASP A 38 28.86 -9.19 -22.87
CA ASP A 38 28.85 -8.18 -23.93
C ASP A 38 27.61 -7.27 -23.81
N TYR A 39 26.46 -7.85 -23.47
CA TYR A 39 25.23 -7.12 -23.19
C TYR A 39 25.38 -6.20 -21.96
N ASP A 40 25.90 -6.70 -20.83
CA ASP A 40 26.08 -5.91 -19.61
C ASP A 40 27.09 -4.77 -19.81
N GLU A 41 28.21 -5.04 -20.48
CA GLU A 41 29.23 -4.04 -20.80
C GLU A 41 28.66 -2.93 -21.69
N SER A 42 28.01 -3.31 -22.79
CA SER A 42 27.38 -2.35 -23.72
C SER A 42 26.31 -1.52 -23.02
N PHE A 43 25.53 -2.13 -22.12
CA PHE A 43 24.43 -1.46 -21.45
C PHE A 43 24.98 -0.47 -20.43
N ARG A 44 26.01 -0.88 -19.70
CA ARG A 44 26.69 -0.05 -18.71
C ARG A 44 27.34 1.17 -19.35
N GLU A 45 28.07 1.00 -20.45
CA GLU A 45 28.69 2.12 -21.18
C GLU A 45 27.64 3.16 -21.59
N ALA A 46 26.53 2.70 -22.19
CA ALA A 46 25.47 3.60 -22.62
C ALA A 46 24.70 4.23 -21.45
N SER A 47 24.45 3.46 -20.38
CA SER A 47 23.76 3.95 -19.19
C SER A 47 24.59 4.98 -18.44
N ASP A 48 25.90 4.77 -18.31
CA ASP A 48 26.80 5.70 -17.62
C ASP A 48 26.92 7.02 -18.38
N ALA A 49 27.04 6.99 -19.71
CA ALA A 49 27.00 8.19 -20.55
C ALA A 49 25.68 8.95 -20.40
N SER A 50 24.55 8.23 -20.35
CA SER A 50 23.22 8.80 -20.15
C SER A 50 23.04 9.37 -18.74
N ARG A 51 23.55 8.70 -17.68
CA ARG A 51 23.51 9.18 -16.28
C ARG A 51 24.33 10.44 -16.09
N GLU A 52 25.53 10.51 -16.67
CA GLU A 52 26.36 11.71 -16.64
C GLU A 52 25.65 12.88 -17.32
N SER A 53 25.12 12.66 -18.52
CA SER A 53 24.40 13.70 -19.28
C SER A 53 23.16 14.20 -18.53
N VAL A 54 22.34 13.28 -18.01
CA VAL A 54 21.17 13.63 -17.18
C VAL A 54 21.58 14.35 -15.90
N GLY A 55 22.66 13.92 -15.26
CA GLY A 55 23.23 14.57 -14.07
C GLY A 55 23.67 16.00 -14.34
N ASN A 56 24.34 16.25 -15.46
CA ASN A 56 24.76 17.57 -15.89
C ASN A 56 23.55 18.49 -16.17
N SER A 57 22.52 18.00 -16.84
CA SER A 57 21.27 18.74 -17.07
C SER A 57 20.51 19.02 -15.76
N PHE A 58 20.47 18.09 -14.79
CA PHE A 58 19.89 18.40 -13.48
C PHE A 58 20.73 19.38 -12.66
N SER A 59 22.06 19.34 -12.80
CA SER A 59 22.95 20.30 -12.17
C SER A 59 22.70 21.71 -12.71
N SER A 60 22.50 21.87 -14.02
CA SER A 60 22.16 23.17 -14.61
C SER A 60 20.78 23.66 -14.17
N MET A 61 19.80 22.77 -13.95
CA MET A 61 18.48 23.14 -13.41
C MET A 61 18.51 23.71 -11.98
N ARG A 62 19.46 23.27 -11.13
CA ARG A 62 19.57 23.80 -9.75
C ARG A 62 19.98 25.28 -9.70
N GLY A 63 20.48 25.82 -10.80
CA GLY A 63 20.99 27.18 -10.89
C GLY A 63 22.30 27.34 -10.12
N ASN A 64 22.98 28.47 -10.33
CA ASN A 64 24.13 28.86 -9.52
C ASN A 64 23.63 29.41 -8.16
N GLU A 65 24.25 28.98 -7.05
CA GLU A 65 23.91 29.47 -5.70
C GLU A 65 24.07 31.00 -5.60
N ASP A 66 24.99 31.58 -6.37
CA ASP A 66 25.24 33.02 -6.43
C ASP A 66 24.36 33.79 -7.42
N SER A 67 23.35 33.16 -8.03
CA SER A 67 22.47 33.84 -8.97
C SER A 67 21.51 34.83 -8.26
N PRO A 68 21.21 36.00 -8.86
CA PRO A 68 20.29 36.97 -8.27
C PRO A 68 18.89 36.40 -7.95
N GLU A 69 18.44 35.42 -8.73
CA GLU A 69 17.15 34.74 -8.56
C GLU A 69 17.13 33.81 -7.32
N GLN A 70 18.23 33.09 -7.09
CA GLN A 70 18.40 32.24 -5.91
C GLN A 70 18.48 33.10 -4.64
N GLN A 71 19.24 34.20 -4.69
CA GLN A 71 19.35 35.18 -3.61
C GLN A 71 17.98 35.77 -3.25
N ARG A 72 17.20 36.20 -4.25
CA ARG A 72 15.82 36.68 -4.03
C ARG A 72 14.95 35.63 -3.35
N THR A 73 15.04 34.37 -3.78
CA THR A 73 14.26 33.26 -3.19
C THR A 73 14.68 33.00 -1.73
N ASP A 74 15.97 33.07 -1.42
CA ASP A 74 16.48 32.86 -0.07
C ASP A 74 16.18 34.03 0.88
N GLU A 75 16.20 35.27 0.38
CA GLU A 75 15.71 36.45 1.11
C GLU A 75 14.23 36.33 1.46
N LEU A 76 13.40 35.92 0.51
CA LEU A 76 11.97 35.67 0.74
C LEU A 76 11.74 34.54 1.76
N ARG A 77 12.54 33.47 1.72
CA ARG A 77 12.50 32.39 2.74
C ARG A 77 12.93 32.89 4.13
N ALA A 78 13.96 33.74 4.21
CA ALA A 78 14.41 34.33 5.48
C ALA A 78 13.31 35.23 6.07
N ARG A 79 12.73 36.10 5.26
CA ARG A 79 11.62 36.98 5.65
C ARG A 79 10.38 36.19 6.06
N SER A 80 10.05 35.10 5.37
CA SER A 80 8.95 34.20 5.73
C SER A 80 9.17 33.52 7.09
N ARG A 81 10.41 33.08 7.39
CA ARG A 81 10.76 32.49 8.69
C ARG A 81 10.59 33.51 9.82
N GLU A 82 11.13 34.71 9.64
CA GLU A 82 11.00 35.79 10.63
C GLU A 82 9.52 36.14 10.90
N LEU A 83 8.69 36.20 9.86
CA LEU A 83 7.26 36.46 10.01
C LEU A 83 6.49 35.33 10.68
N ARG A 84 6.88 34.06 10.46
CA ARG A 84 6.30 32.93 11.20
C ARG A 84 6.62 33.01 12.68
N GLU A 85 7.87 33.30 13.04
CA GLU A 85 8.27 33.46 14.44
C GLU A 85 7.51 34.60 15.12
N LYS A 86 7.32 35.73 14.43
CA LYS A 86 6.49 36.85 14.92
C LYS A 86 5.02 36.47 15.07
N LEU A 87 4.46 35.71 14.12
CA LEU A 87 3.07 35.26 14.16
C LEU A 87 2.84 34.25 15.29
N ASP A 88 3.76 33.29 15.47
CA ASP A 88 3.69 32.30 16.55
C ASP A 88 3.81 32.99 17.93
N SER A 89 4.73 33.96 18.05
CA SER A 89 4.84 34.79 19.24
C SER A 89 3.55 35.59 19.50
N ALA A 90 2.96 36.19 18.46
CA ALA A 90 1.71 36.93 18.57
C ALA A 90 0.49 36.05 18.89
N ASN A 91 0.48 34.80 18.46
CA ASN A 91 -0.55 33.82 18.79
C ASN A 91 -0.44 33.35 20.25
N SER A 92 0.78 33.30 20.80
CA SER A 92 1.02 32.89 22.19
C SER A 92 0.59 33.93 23.24
N LEU A 93 0.48 35.21 22.85
CA LEU A 93 0.19 36.34 23.73
C LEU A 93 -1.32 36.66 23.88
N GLY A 94 -2.21 36.05 23.10
CA GLY A 94 -3.66 36.10 23.31
C GLY A 94 -4.37 37.43 22.97
N ASP A 95 -5.59 37.59 23.49
CA ASP A 95 -6.58 38.68 23.25
C ASP A 95 -6.18 40.06 23.85
N GLU A 96 -4.91 40.46 23.79
CA GLU A 96 -4.50 41.82 24.14
C GLU A 96 -5.00 42.84 23.09
N GLU A 97 -5.38 44.04 23.55
CA GLU A 97 -5.90 45.12 22.72
C GLU A 97 -4.86 45.51 21.66
N GLY A 98 -5.16 45.30 20.37
CA GLY A 98 -4.24 45.51 19.24
C GLY A 98 -3.56 44.24 18.68
N MET A 99 -3.62 43.10 19.37
CA MET A 99 -3.00 41.85 18.91
C MET A 99 -3.74 41.22 17.71
N LYS A 100 -5.06 41.37 17.62
CA LYS A 100 -5.83 40.94 16.45
C LYS A 100 -5.44 41.70 15.18
N GLU A 101 -5.17 43.00 15.31
CA GLU A 101 -4.72 43.85 14.20
C GLU A 101 -3.29 43.49 13.78
N LEU A 102 -2.40 43.25 14.75
CA LEU A 102 -1.05 42.75 14.48
C LEU A 102 -1.07 41.38 13.80
N GLN A 103 -1.88 40.43 14.29
CA GLN A 103 -2.04 39.10 13.68
C GLN A 103 -2.55 39.20 12.25
N ALA A 104 -3.59 40.01 11.99
CA ALA A 104 -4.10 40.24 10.64
C ALA A 104 -3.04 40.85 9.70
N LYS A 105 -2.24 41.79 10.20
CA LYS A 105 -1.14 42.39 9.43
C LYS A 105 -0.04 41.38 9.12
N LEU A 106 0.39 40.58 10.10
CA LEU A 106 1.40 39.53 9.91
C LEU A 106 0.91 38.44 8.96
N GLN A 107 -0.38 38.08 9.01
CA GLN A 107 -0.99 37.15 8.05
C GLN A 107 -0.99 37.72 6.63
N SER A 108 -1.36 38.98 6.45
CA SER A 108 -1.33 39.65 5.15
C SER A 108 0.09 39.77 4.58
N GLU A 109 1.08 40.13 5.40
CA GLU A 109 2.49 40.14 4.99
C GLU A 109 2.99 38.73 4.61
N MET A 110 2.55 37.70 5.33
CA MET A 110 2.88 36.31 5.00
C MET A 110 2.24 35.84 3.69
N GLU A 111 1.03 36.30 3.38
CA GLU A 111 0.35 36.03 2.11
C GLU A 111 1.08 36.71 0.94
N SER A 112 1.45 37.99 1.09
CA SER A 112 2.27 38.71 0.10
C SER A 112 3.58 37.98 -0.21
N ILE A 113 4.30 37.54 0.83
CA ILE A 113 5.56 36.78 0.62
C ILE A 113 5.29 35.43 -0.03
N ARG A 114 4.16 34.78 0.26
CA ARG A 114 3.79 33.53 -0.39
C ARG A 114 3.55 33.75 -1.89
N ASP A 115 2.91 34.84 -2.26
CA ASP A 115 2.68 35.22 -3.65
C ASP A 115 4.00 35.56 -4.36
N GLU A 116 4.86 36.38 -3.75
CA GLU A 116 6.20 36.68 -4.29
C GLU A 116 7.06 35.40 -4.45
N MET A 117 6.98 34.47 -3.50
CA MET A 117 7.65 33.16 -3.59
C MET A 117 7.07 32.29 -4.72
N ARG A 118 5.76 32.40 -4.99
CA ARG A 118 5.09 31.67 -6.05
C ARG A 118 5.49 32.21 -7.42
N GLU A 119 5.51 33.53 -7.58
CA GLU A 119 5.97 34.21 -8.77
C GLU A 119 7.44 33.87 -9.06
N ALA A 120 8.32 34.06 -8.07
CA ALA A 120 9.74 33.73 -8.21
C ALA A 120 9.96 32.25 -8.58
N ARG A 121 9.21 31.32 -7.98
CA ARG A 121 9.27 29.90 -8.35
C ARG A 121 8.79 29.65 -9.78
N THR A 122 7.75 30.35 -10.22
CA THR A 122 7.19 30.20 -11.58
C THR A 122 8.14 30.76 -12.63
N GLU A 123 8.70 31.94 -12.40
CA GLU A 123 9.75 32.54 -13.24
C GLU A 123 10.96 31.61 -13.35
N GLN A 124 11.45 31.11 -12.21
CA GLN A 124 12.57 30.19 -12.18
C GLN A 124 12.24 28.86 -12.87
N TRP A 125 11.00 28.37 -12.79
CA TRP A 125 10.55 27.16 -13.49
C TRP A 125 10.47 27.36 -15.01
N GLN A 126 10.07 28.55 -15.43
CA GLN A 126 9.91 28.92 -16.84
C GLN A 126 11.20 29.46 -17.48
N SER A 127 12.34 29.48 -16.78
CA SER A 127 13.59 29.99 -17.36
C SER A 127 14.04 29.18 -18.59
N PRO A 128 14.61 29.82 -19.62
CA PRO A 128 15.09 29.12 -20.82
C PRO A 128 16.08 28.00 -20.51
N GLU A 129 16.96 28.20 -19.54
CA GLU A 129 17.98 27.23 -19.11
C GLU A 129 17.33 25.97 -18.54
N ARG A 130 16.32 26.13 -17.67
CA ARG A 130 15.58 24.97 -17.13
C ARG A 130 14.79 24.28 -18.22
N GLN A 131 14.11 25.02 -19.09
CA GLN A 131 13.35 24.45 -20.19
C GLN A 131 14.23 23.60 -21.12
N SER A 132 15.40 24.12 -21.51
CA SER A 132 16.39 23.40 -22.31
C SER A 132 16.86 22.14 -21.60
N ALA A 133 17.22 22.25 -20.31
CA ALA A 133 17.67 21.09 -19.55
C ALA A 133 16.57 20.00 -19.45
N PHE A 134 15.29 20.38 -19.37
CA PHE A 134 14.18 19.42 -19.35
C PHE A 134 14.02 18.70 -20.68
N GLU A 135 14.22 19.42 -21.79
CA GLU A 135 14.18 18.85 -23.14
C GLU A 135 15.34 17.88 -23.36
N ASP A 136 16.56 18.27 -22.97
CA ASP A 136 17.75 17.40 -23.06
C ASP A 136 17.54 16.11 -22.26
N VAL A 137 17.06 16.22 -21.02
CA VAL A 137 16.76 15.04 -20.17
C VAL A 137 15.69 14.16 -20.82
N ALA A 138 14.63 14.74 -21.38
CA ALA A 138 13.57 13.97 -22.03
C ALA A 138 14.10 13.19 -23.26
N LEU A 139 14.96 13.81 -24.09
CA LEU A 139 15.58 13.16 -25.25
C LEU A 139 16.53 12.04 -24.83
N LEU A 140 17.42 12.31 -23.86
CA LEU A 140 18.37 11.32 -23.34
C LEU A 140 17.66 10.07 -22.81
N LEU A 141 16.58 10.27 -22.05
CA LEU A 141 15.76 9.17 -21.55
C LEU A 141 15.11 8.39 -22.69
N GLN A 142 14.54 9.07 -23.70
CA GLN A 142 13.94 8.40 -24.85
C GLN A 142 14.96 7.55 -25.63
N ASP A 143 16.17 8.07 -25.82
CA ASP A 143 17.23 7.36 -26.53
C ASP A 143 17.76 6.17 -25.74
N GLN A 144 17.92 6.30 -24.42
CA GLN A 144 18.27 5.19 -23.53
C GLN A 144 17.24 4.05 -23.62
N LEU A 145 15.95 4.38 -23.72
CA LEU A 145 14.88 3.40 -23.85
C LEU A 145 14.90 2.67 -25.20
N ARG A 146 15.11 3.41 -26.29
CA ARG A 146 15.30 2.82 -27.63
C ARG A 146 16.49 1.88 -27.65
N LEU A 147 17.60 2.31 -27.06
CA LEU A 147 18.81 1.51 -27.00
C LEU A 147 18.59 0.24 -26.17
N LYS A 148 17.99 0.35 -24.98
CA LYS A 148 17.65 -0.80 -24.15
C LYS A 148 16.81 -1.83 -24.92
N ARG A 149 15.76 -1.39 -25.61
CA ARG A 149 14.91 -2.26 -26.44
C ARG A 149 15.71 -2.92 -27.57
N LYS A 150 16.57 -2.16 -28.24
CA LYS A 150 17.43 -2.68 -29.31
C LYS A 150 18.38 -3.77 -28.78
N MET A 151 19.08 -3.49 -27.69
CA MET A 151 20.02 -4.43 -27.09
C MET A 151 19.33 -5.71 -26.61
N ARG A 152 18.11 -5.60 -26.08
CA ARG A 152 17.30 -6.76 -25.69
C ARG A 152 17.05 -7.66 -26.90
N ILE A 153 16.58 -7.09 -28.01
CA ILE A 153 16.29 -7.84 -29.25
C ILE A 153 17.56 -8.49 -29.81
N GLU A 154 18.70 -7.79 -29.78
CA GLU A 154 19.99 -8.34 -30.23
C GLU A 154 20.40 -9.55 -29.37
N PHE A 155 20.35 -9.41 -28.04
CA PHE A 155 20.64 -10.52 -27.12
C PHE A 155 19.71 -11.72 -27.33
N GLU A 156 18.40 -11.49 -27.41
CA GLU A 156 17.41 -12.56 -27.62
C GLU A 156 17.63 -13.28 -28.97
N SER A 157 17.97 -12.52 -30.01
CA SER A 157 18.28 -13.09 -31.33
C SER A 157 19.53 -13.97 -31.27
N ASP A 158 20.61 -13.50 -30.63
CA ASP A 158 21.86 -14.25 -30.49
C ASP A 158 21.67 -15.52 -29.66
N LEU A 159 20.85 -15.44 -28.61
CA LEU A 159 20.46 -16.58 -27.80
C LEU A 159 19.73 -17.64 -28.66
N VAL A 160 18.69 -17.25 -29.40
CA VAL A 160 17.89 -18.19 -30.21
C VAL A 160 18.76 -18.91 -31.26
N VAL A 161 19.77 -18.26 -31.82
CA VAL A 161 20.68 -18.85 -32.82
C VAL A 161 21.47 -20.04 -32.28
N ILE A 162 21.81 -20.05 -30.98
CA ILE A 162 22.60 -21.14 -30.37
C ILE A 162 21.75 -22.24 -29.74
N LEU A 163 20.43 -22.04 -29.62
CA LEU A 163 19.50 -23.01 -29.03
C LEU A 163 19.01 -24.01 -30.10
N SER A 164 18.88 -25.27 -29.69
CA SER A 164 18.17 -26.30 -30.47
C SER A 164 16.65 -26.06 -30.51
N GLU A 165 15.94 -26.73 -31.41
CA GLU A 165 14.47 -26.61 -31.52
C GLU A 165 13.75 -26.93 -30.20
N ASP A 166 14.18 -27.97 -29.48
CA ASP A 166 13.60 -28.35 -28.19
C ASP A 166 13.89 -27.29 -27.11
N GLN A 167 15.11 -26.75 -27.08
CA GLN A 167 15.50 -25.69 -26.13
C GLN A 167 14.77 -24.36 -26.41
N GLN A 168 14.45 -24.05 -27.66
CA GLN A 168 13.67 -22.87 -28.01
C GLN A 168 12.25 -22.91 -27.41
N LEU A 169 11.68 -24.09 -27.16
CA LEU A 169 10.39 -24.24 -26.47
C LEU A 169 10.48 -23.89 -24.98
N LEU A 170 11.69 -23.96 -24.39
CA LEU A 170 11.96 -23.63 -22.98
C LEU A 170 12.23 -22.13 -22.76
N TRP A 171 12.47 -21.37 -23.84
CA TRP A 171 12.73 -19.93 -23.75
C TRP A 171 11.54 -19.12 -23.22
N PRO A 172 10.30 -19.26 -23.75
CA PRO A 172 9.19 -18.42 -23.29
C PRO A 172 8.88 -18.54 -21.79
N PRO A 173 8.85 -19.73 -21.16
CA PRO A 173 8.71 -19.84 -19.71
C PRO A 173 9.83 -19.16 -18.92
N LEU A 174 11.09 -19.32 -19.35
CA LEU A 174 12.23 -18.66 -18.70
C LEU A 174 12.15 -17.13 -18.82
N GLU A 175 11.81 -16.63 -20.01
CA GLU A 175 11.64 -15.19 -20.26
C GLU A 175 10.58 -14.59 -19.32
N ARG A 176 9.42 -15.24 -19.21
CA ARG A 176 8.36 -14.81 -18.29
C ARG A 176 8.84 -14.81 -16.85
N GLN A 177 9.56 -15.84 -16.41
CA GLN A 177 10.13 -15.88 -15.07
C GLN A 177 11.08 -14.70 -14.80
N ILE A 178 12.00 -14.39 -15.73
CA ILE A 178 12.93 -13.26 -15.59
C ILE A 178 12.16 -11.93 -15.52
N ILE A 179 11.13 -11.75 -16.35
CA ILE A 179 10.28 -10.56 -16.34
C ILE A 179 9.55 -10.44 -14.99
N ARG A 180 8.94 -11.51 -14.50
CA ARG A 180 8.23 -11.53 -13.21
C ARG A 180 9.14 -11.15 -12.06
N ASP A 181 10.30 -11.79 -11.93
CA ASP A 181 11.27 -11.52 -10.86
C ASP A 181 11.70 -10.06 -10.81
N ARG A 182 11.85 -9.44 -11.99
CA ARG A 182 12.29 -8.05 -12.09
C ARG A 182 11.15 -7.05 -11.90
N LEU A 183 9.97 -7.33 -12.45
CA LEU A 183 8.89 -6.36 -12.53
C LEU A 183 7.88 -6.50 -11.40
N LEU A 184 7.57 -7.70 -10.88
CA LEU A 184 6.63 -7.86 -9.75
C LEU A 184 6.99 -6.96 -8.55
N PRO A 185 8.25 -6.90 -8.08
CA PRO A 185 8.62 -6.08 -6.91
C PRO A 185 8.43 -4.57 -7.10
N ARG A 186 8.22 -4.10 -8.35
CA ARG A 186 8.03 -2.67 -8.66
C ARG A 186 6.60 -2.18 -8.44
N GLY A 187 5.68 -3.09 -8.08
CA GLY A 187 4.29 -2.73 -7.78
C GLY A 187 4.16 -1.72 -6.64
N ARG A 188 3.07 -0.96 -6.67
CA ARG A 188 2.77 0.10 -5.69
C ARG A 188 1.38 -0.02 -5.08
N LEU A 189 0.50 -0.83 -5.65
CA LEU A 189 -0.80 -1.15 -5.08
C LEU A 189 -0.68 -2.33 -4.13
N SER A 190 -1.58 -2.39 -3.16
CA SER A 190 -1.72 -3.55 -2.29
C SER A 190 -2.14 -4.76 -3.13
N GLY A 191 -1.52 -5.93 -2.92
CA GLY A 191 -1.78 -7.14 -3.70
C GLY A 191 -1.11 -7.22 -5.09
N GLU A 192 -0.46 -6.16 -5.57
CA GLU A 192 0.15 -6.14 -6.92
C GLU A 192 1.49 -6.91 -6.99
N THR A 193 2.23 -6.99 -5.90
CA THR A 193 3.61 -7.53 -5.86
C THR A 193 3.65 -9.02 -5.57
N ILE A 194 2.59 -9.75 -5.90
CA ILE A 194 2.38 -11.12 -5.43
C ILE A 194 2.79 -12.11 -6.49
N ASP A 195 3.59 -13.09 -6.08
CA ASP A 195 3.95 -14.24 -6.89
C ASP A 195 3.10 -15.44 -6.44
N VAL A 196 2.13 -15.80 -7.28
CA VAL A 196 1.18 -16.88 -7.01
C VAL A 196 1.87 -18.25 -7.03
N MET A 197 2.88 -18.45 -7.89
CA MET A 197 3.66 -19.69 -7.90
C MET A 197 4.40 -19.88 -6.58
N SER A 198 5.09 -18.84 -6.12
CA SER A 198 5.76 -18.85 -4.81
C SER A 198 4.80 -19.14 -3.65
N PHE A 199 3.52 -18.78 -3.76
CA PHE A 199 2.53 -19.07 -2.71
C PHE A 199 2.16 -20.55 -2.67
N VAL A 200 1.95 -21.16 -3.84
CA VAL A 200 1.67 -22.60 -3.96
C VAL A 200 2.87 -23.42 -3.51
N ASP A 201 4.09 -23.04 -3.91
CA ASP A 201 5.32 -23.71 -3.51
C ASP A 201 5.50 -23.74 -1.98
N GLN A 202 5.11 -22.68 -1.29
CA GLN A 202 5.17 -22.56 0.17
C GLN A 202 4.20 -23.49 0.93
N GLN A 203 3.19 -24.07 0.26
CA GLN A 203 2.24 -24.96 0.91
C GLN A 203 2.67 -26.43 0.92
N GLU A 204 3.74 -26.78 0.19
CA GLU A 204 4.27 -28.15 0.11
C GLU A 204 3.20 -29.20 -0.26
N TYR A 205 2.31 -28.85 -1.21
CA TYR A 205 1.28 -29.76 -1.69
C TYR A 205 1.84 -31.02 -2.33
N THR A 206 1.02 -32.08 -2.34
CA THR A 206 1.36 -33.33 -3.04
C THR A 206 1.45 -33.13 -4.56
N ASP A 207 2.22 -33.98 -5.25
CA ASP A 207 2.33 -33.96 -6.71
C ASP A 207 0.97 -34.03 -7.42
N GLU A 208 0.01 -34.81 -6.89
CA GLU A 208 -1.34 -34.92 -7.45
C GLU A 208 -2.11 -33.60 -7.39
N THR A 209 -2.00 -32.88 -6.26
CA THR A 209 -2.58 -31.55 -6.10
C THR A 209 -1.88 -30.55 -7.01
N LEU A 210 -0.54 -30.57 -7.08
CA LEU A 210 0.22 -29.68 -7.94
C LEU A 210 -0.17 -29.85 -9.41
N ILE A 211 -0.31 -31.09 -9.89
CA ILE A 211 -0.80 -31.38 -11.26
C ILE A 211 -2.18 -30.75 -11.51
N THR A 212 -3.05 -30.74 -10.50
CA THR A 212 -4.38 -30.12 -10.61
C THR A 212 -4.31 -28.59 -10.68
N LEU A 213 -3.33 -27.98 -10.02
CA LEU A 213 -3.11 -26.54 -10.00
C LEU A 213 -2.33 -26.02 -11.22
N LEU A 214 -1.56 -26.87 -11.90
CA LEU A 214 -0.72 -26.49 -13.05
C LEU A 214 -1.45 -25.63 -14.08
N PRO A 215 -2.67 -25.96 -14.54
CA PRO A 215 -3.35 -25.13 -15.55
C PRO A 215 -3.62 -23.69 -15.09
N VAL A 216 -3.92 -23.48 -13.81
CA VAL A 216 -4.17 -22.13 -13.27
C VAL A 216 -2.87 -21.37 -13.09
N LEU A 217 -1.79 -22.05 -12.69
CA LEU A 217 -0.46 -21.46 -12.57
C LEU A 217 0.12 -21.04 -13.93
N GLU A 218 -0.05 -21.88 -14.96
CA GLU A 218 0.34 -21.58 -16.33
C GLU A 218 -0.45 -20.39 -16.89
N GLU A 219 -1.77 -20.37 -16.69
CA GLU A 219 -2.62 -19.25 -17.13
C GLU A 219 -2.22 -17.95 -16.43
N TRP A 220 -1.97 -17.98 -15.12
CA TRP A 220 -1.48 -16.81 -14.39
C TRP A 220 -0.15 -16.30 -14.94
N ASP A 221 0.81 -17.20 -15.18
CA ASP A 221 2.11 -16.84 -15.73
C ASP A 221 2.01 -16.17 -17.11
N ILE A 222 1.23 -16.78 -18.00
CA ILE A 222 0.97 -16.27 -19.35
C ILE A 222 0.28 -14.91 -19.31
N SER A 223 -0.66 -14.71 -18.38
CA SER A 223 -1.45 -13.48 -18.28
C SER A 223 -0.74 -12.34 -17.54
N VAL A 224 -0.01 -12.62 -16.45
CA VAL A 224 0.62 -11.59 -15.61
C VAL A 224 1.82 -10.94 -16.29
N THR A 225 2.58 -11.70 -17.09
CA THR A 225 3.78 -11.20 -17.76
C THR A 225 3.50 -10.03 -18.72
N PRO A 226 2.59 -10.15 -19.72
CA PRO A 226 2.28 -9.02 -20.59
C PRO A 226 1.66 -7.84 -19.81
N ALA A 227 0.92 -8.09 -18.72
CA ALA A 227 0.41 -7.02 -17.86
C ALA A 227 1.54 -6.25 -17.15
N LEU A 228 2.55 -6.96 -16.63
CA LEU A 228 3.74 -6.35 -16.03
C LEU A 228 4.56 -5.55 -17.04
N THR A 229 4.75 -6.09 -18.24
CA THR A 229 5.44 -5.41 -19.33
C THR A 229 4.69 -4.15 -19.74
N ALA A 230 3.37 -4.22 -19.95
CA ALA A 230 2.55 -3.05 -20.29
C ALA A 230 2.64 -1.97 -19.20
N ARG A 231 2.62 -2.36 -17.92
CA ARG A 231 2.78 -1.44 -16.78
C ARG A 231 4.15 -0.76 -16.74
N ASP A 232 5.22 -1.48 -17.08
CA ASP A 232 6.59 -0.92 -17.11
C ASP A 232 6.79 -0.02 -18.35
N GLU A 233 6.34 -0.48 -19.52
CA GLU A 233 6.44 0.24 -20.79
C GLU A 233 5.57 1.49 -20.84
N HIS A 234 4.38 1.51 -20.22
CA HIS A 234 3.51 2.69 -20.24
C HIS A 234 4.20 3.93 -19.66
N MET A 235 4.88 3.80 -18.52
CA MET A 235 5.61 4.93 -17.92
C MET A 235 6.80 5.37 -18.77
N ILE A 236 7.43 4.41 -19.44
CA ILE A 236 8.58 4.59 -20.31
C ILE A 236 8.16 5.35 -21.58
N GLU A 237 7.10 4.91 -22.25
CA GLU A 237 6.61 5.48 -23.51
C GLU A 237 5.96 6.85 -23.31
N ASN A 238 5.32 7.07 -22.15
CA ASN A 238 4.67 8.35 -21.82
C ASN A 238 5.55 9.30 -21.02
N GLN A 239 6.85 8.98 -20.83
CA GLN A 239 7.76 9.84 -20.06
C GLN A 239 7.92 11.23 -20.69
N GLY A 240 8.03 11.31 -22.02
CA GLY A 240 8.09 12.59 -22.74
C GLY A 240 6.83 13.44 -22.56
N SER A 241 5.66 12.81 -22.60
CA SER A 241 4.37 13.45 -22.33
C SER A 241 4.29 13.96 -20.90
N LEU A 242 4.74 13.16 -19.92
CA LEU A 242 4.79 13.54 -18.51
C LEU A 242 5.74 14.72 -18.26
N MET A 243 6.92 14.70 -18.88
CA MET A 243 7.90 15.78 -18.80
C MET A 243 7.36 17.05 -19.47
N THR A 244 6.68 16.91 -20.61
CA THR A 244 6.02 18.03 -21.28
C THR A 244 4.92 18.63 -20.41
N ALA A 245 4.05 17.80 -19.82
CA ALA A 245 3.00 18.21 -18.91
C ALA A 245 3.57 18.93 -17.66
N MET A 246 4.66 18.41 -17.12
CA MET A 246 5.40 19.06 -16.03
C MET A 246 5.96 20.43 -16.48
N ARG A 247 6.61 20.51 -17.64
CA ARG A 247 7.14 21.75 -18.23
C ARG A 247 6.06 22.81 -18.43
N THR A 248 4.93 22.44 -19.03
CA THR A 248 3.83 23.37 -19.36
C THR A 248 2.87 23.59 -18.19
N MET A 249 3.12 22.98 -17.03
CA MET A 249 2.19 22.95 -15.89
C MET A 249 0.79 22.44 -16.25
N ASP A 250 0.69 21.59 -17.27
CA ASP A 250 -0.55 20.94 -17.68
C ASP A 250 -0.82 19.74 -16.78
N MET A 251 -1.51 19.99 -15.68
CA MET A 251 -1.83 18.96 -14.70
C MET A 251 -2.78 17.89 -15.23
N THR A 252 -3.67 18.25 -16.15
CA THR A 252 -4.65 17.31 -16.71
C THR A 252 -3.94 16.22 -17.50
N SER A 253 -3.09 16.61 -18.45
CA SER A 253 -2.35 15.65 -19.28
C SER A 253 -1.42 14.77 -18.44
N GLY A 254 -0.77 15.33 -17.42
CA GLY A 254 0.06 14.56 -16.49
C GLY A 254 -0.74 13.54 -15.66
N LEU A 255 -1.94 13.91 -15.20
CA LEU A 255 -2.84 13.03 -14.46
C LEU A 255 -3.41 11.92 -15.33
N ASP A 256 -3.70 12.18 -16.61
CA ASP A 256 -4.21 11.16 -17.54
C ASP A 256 -3.18 10.04 -17.77
N VAL A 257 -1.90 10.37 -17.92
CA VAL A 257 -0.81 9.38 -17.98
C VAL A 257 -0.77 8.54 -16.71
N MET A 258 -0.89 9.17 -15.54
CA MET A 258 -0.86 8.48 -14.25
C MET A 258 -2.11 7.62 -14.03
N LYS A 259 -3.27 8.04 -14.54
CA LYS A 259 -4.51 7.27 -14.47
C LYS A 259 -4.43 6.01 -15.32
N ALA A 260 -3.85 6.10 -16.52
CA ALA A 260 -3.57 4.92 -17.33
C ALA A 260 -2.55 3.99 -16.62
N GLN A 261 -1.51 4.55 -15.99
CA GLN A 261 -0.58 3.76 -15.19
C GLN A 261 -1.26 3.02 -14.05
N ALA A 262 -2.18 3.67 -13.35
CA ALA A 262 -2.93 3.05 -12.25
C ALA A 262 -3.78 1.87 -12.74
N ARG A 263 -4.41 1.97 -13.92
CA ARG A 263 -5.15 0.85 -14.54
C ARG A 263 -4.26 -0.33 -14.87
N HIS A 264 -3.03 -0.09 -15.34
CA HIS A 264 -2.08 -1.18 -15.58
C HIS A 264 -1.69 -1.89 -14.27
N ALA A 265 -1.51 -1.14 -13.18
CA ALA A 265 -1.24 -1.71 -11.86
C ALA A 265 -2.43 -2.50 -11.31
N GLU A 266 -3.66 -1.99 -11.47
CA GLU A 266 -4.91 -2.70 -11.13
C GLU A 266 -5.00 -4.03 -11.87
N ASN A 267 -4.75 -4.04 -13.18
CA ASN A 267 -4.80 -5.26 -13.99
C ASN A 267 -3.83 -6.34 -13.50
N VAL A 268 -2.61 -5.97 -13.10
CA VAL A 268 -1.63 -6.94 -12.53
C VAL A 268 -2.14 -7.56 -11.23
N ARG A 269 -2.72 -6.74 -10.34
CA ARG A 269 -3.34 -7.21 -9.09
C ARG A 269 -4.52 -8.13 -9.38
N ASP A 270 -5.43 -7.72 -10.25
CA ASP A 270 -6.68 -8.43 -10.53
C ASP A 270 -6.41 -9.81 -11.16
N ILE A 271 -5.39 -9.94 -12.03
CA ILE A 271 -4.92 -11.23 -12.57
C ILE A 271 -4.46 -12.15 -11.43
N SER A 272 -3.71 -11.62 -10.46
CA SER A 272 -3.16 -12.41 -9.35
C SER A 272 -4.24 -12.81 -8.35
N ASP A 273 -5.16 -11.92 -8.02
CA ASP A 273 -6.32 -12.20 -7.16
C ASP A 273 -7.23 -13.26 -7.79
N THR A 274 -7.52 -13.15 -9.09
CA THR A 274 -8.32 -14.15 -9.84
C THR A 274 -7.65 -15.53 -9.82
N ALA A 275 -6.32 -15.58 -9.99
CA ALA A 275 -5.59 -16.83 -9.91
C ALA A 275 -5.67 -17.47 -8.52
N ILE A 276 -5.56 -16.66 -7.45
CA ILE A 276 -5.72 -17.13 -6.06
C ILE A 276 -7.13 -17.70 -5.85
N GLU A 277 -8.18 -17.01 -6.30
CA GLU A 277 -9.56 -17.50 -6.20
C GLU A 277 -9.75 -18.84 -6.94
N ASN A 278 -9.21 -18.96 -8.15
CA ASN A 278 -9.28 -20.21 -8.91
C ASN A 278 -8.53 -21.36 -8.24
N ILE A 279 -7.37 -21.09 -7.61
CA ILE A 279 -6.65 -22.11 -6.83
C ILE A 279 -7.49 -22.58 -5.65
N VAL A 280 -8.10 -21.65 -4.90
CA VAL A 280 -8.98 -21.99 -3.76
C VAL A 280 -10.14 -22.90 -4.20
N LEU A 281 -10.71 -22.67 -5.38
CA LEU A 281 -11.81 -23.49 -5.92
C LEU A 281 -11.38 -24.91 -6.36
N LEU A 282 -10.10 -25.11 -6.68
CA LEU A 282 -9.55 -26.42 -7.07
C LEU A 282 -9.06 -27.25 -5.89
N LEU A 283 -8.78 -26.61 -4.76
CA LEU A 283 -8.32 -27.27 -3.54
C LEU A 283 -9.48 -27.94 -2.79
N SER A 284 -9.14 -28.82 -1.85
CA SER A 284 -10.11 -29.34 -0.89
C SER A 284 -10.66 -28.18 -0.03
N PRO A 285 -11.84 -28.29 0.58
CA PRO A 285 -12.39 -27.20 1.41
C PRO A 285 -11.44 -26.75 2.53
N GLU A 286 -10.73 -27.70 3.16
CA GLU A 286 -9.77 -27.42 4.23
C GLU A 286 -8.51 -26.72 3.69
N ASP A 287 -7.88 -27.28 2.65
CA ASP A 287 -6.68 -26.69 2.05
C ASP A 287 -6.98 -25.33 1.40
N GLY A 288 -8.16 -25.18 0.80
CA GLY A 288 -8.62 -23.94 0.20
C GLY A 288 -8.80 -22.84 1.23
N GLU A 289 -9.33 -23.15 2.42
CA GLU A 289 -9.45 -22.19 3.51
C GLU A 289 -8.07 -21.75 4.03
N VAL A 290 -7.16 -22.70 4.25
CA VAL A 290 -5.78 -22.44 4.69
C VAL A 290 -5.03 -21.58 3.67
N PHE A 291 -5.08 -21.95 2.39
CA PHE A 291 -4.44 -21.21 1.32
C PHE A 291 -5.01 -19.80 1.16
N ASN A 292 -6.34 -19.65 1.23
CA ASN A 292 -6.98 -18.34 1.12
C ASN A 292 -6.57 -17.41 2.25
N ALA A 293 -6.54 -17.92 3.50
CA ALA A 293 -6.09 -17.15 4.65
C ALA A 293 -4.62 -16.71 4.49
N PHE A 294 -3.75 -17.64 4.09
CA PHE A 294 -2.33 -17.37 3.81
C PHE A 294 -2.16 -16.32 2.70
N ALA A 295 -2.84 -16.50 1.57
CA ALA A 295 -2.74 -15.61 0.42
C ALA A 295 -3.24 -14.20 0.78
N LYS A 296 -4.38 -14.08 1.47
CA LYS A 296 -4.90 -12.79 1.96
C LYS A 296 -3.94 -12.09 2.91
N GLU A 297 -3.32 -12.80 3.84
CA GLU A 297 -2.33 -12.22 4.76
C GLU A 297 -1.10 -11.69 4.02
N ARG A 298 -0.59 -12.43 3.03
CA ARG A 298 0.59 -12.04 2.25
C ARG A 298 0.28 -10.93 1.24
N SER A 299 -0.87 -10.98 0.57
CA SER A 299 -1.31 -9.99 -0.42
C SER A 299 -1.73 -8.66 0.20
N TYR A 300 -2.43 -8.73 1.35
CA TYR A 300 -3.01 -7.58 2.02
C TYR A 300 -2.65 -7.55 3.51
N PRO A 301 -1.35 -7.43 3.84
CA PRO A 301 -0.87 -7.52 5.21
C PRO A 301 -1.41 -6.43 6.13
N ARG A 302 -1.78 -5.26 5.59
CA ARG A 302 -2.41 -4.19 6.37
C ARG A 302 -3.83 -4.54 6.83
N ILE A 303 -4.49 -5.45 6.13
CA ILE A 303 -5.85 -5.86 6.37
C ILE A 303 -5.88 -7.11 7.25
N TYR A 304 -5.14 -8.16 6.87
CA TYR A 304 -5.31 -9.50 7.45
C TYR A 304 -4.27 -9.92 8.48
N ARG A 305 -3.20 -9.14 8.72
CA ARG A 305 -2.24 -9.50 9.77
C ARG A 305 -2.90 -9.55 11.15
N PRO A 306 -2.48 -10.48 12.03
CA PRO A 306 -2.92 -10.54 13.42
C PRO A 306 -2.78 -9.18 14.10
N THR A 307 -3.89 -8.68 14.64
CA THR A 307 -3.94 -7.36 15.25
C THR A 307 -3.46 -7.39 16.69
N ARG A 308 -3.39 -6.22 17.35
CA ARG A 308 -3.12 -6.17 18.79
C ARG A 308 -4.24 -6.86 19.56
N THR A 309 -5.49 -6.66 19.16
CA THR A 309 -6.66 -7.27 19.78
C THR A 309 -6.61 -8.78 19.65
N ASP A 310 -6.31 -9.30 18.46
CA ASP A 310 -6.11 -10.74 18.24
C ASP A 310 -5.08 -11.35 19.21
N ARG A 311 -3.90 -10.71 19.32
CA ARG A 311 -2.86 -11.15 20.26
C ARG A 311 -3.27 -11.05 21.72
N ALA A 312 -4.02 -10.01 22.09
CA ALA A 312 -4.50 -9.81 23.46
C ALA A 312 -5.46 -10.92 23.89
N TYR A 313 -6.39 -11.30 23.02
CA TYR A 313 -7.31 -12.42 23.29
C TYR A 313 -6.55 -13.75 23.38
N LYS A 314 -5.64 -14.03 22.45
CA LYS A 314 -4.81 -15.25 22.49
C LYS A 314 -4.00 -15.34 23.78
N ALA A 315 -3.32 -14.27 24.15
CA ALA A 315 -2.55 -14.22 25.39
C ALA A 315 -3.45 -14.32 26.63
N ALA A 316 -4.66 -13.73 26.61
CA ALA A 316 -5.61 -13.87 27.71
C ALA A 316 -6.07 -15.31 27.89
N MET A 317 -6.33 -16.06 26.81
CA MET A 317 -6.71 -17.49 26.89
C MET A 317 -5.60 -18.38 27.47
N GLU A 318 -4.35 -17.93 27.44
CA GLU A 318 -3.18 -18.65 27.96
C GLU A 318 -2.81 -18.26 29.41
N LEU A 319 -3.53 -17.31 30.03
CA LEU A 319 -3.23 -16.89 31.41
C LEU A 319 -3.48 -18.02 32.42
N GLU A 320 -2.48 -18.29 33.25
CA GLU A 320 -2.61 -19.21 34.38
C GLU A 320 -3.52 -18.63 35.48
N GLY A 321 -4.33 -19.49 36.11
CA GLY A 321 -5.22 -19.09 37.21
C GLY A 321 -6.52 -18.39 36.79
N LEU A 322 -6.89 -18.45 35.51
CA LEU A 322 -8.22 -18.07 35.05
C LEU A 322 -9.29 -19.06 35.54
N GLU A 323 -10.42 -18.53 35.99
CA GLU A 323 -11.62 -19.33 36.21
C GLU A 323 -12.15 -19.88 34.87
N GLU A 324 -12.65 -21.12 34.87
CA GLU A 324 -13.13 -21.81 33.67
C GLU A 324 -14.26 -21.02 32.96
N ASP A 325 -15.15 -20.40 33.72
CA ASP A 325 -16.24 -19.56 33.19
C ASP A 325 -15.71 -18.31 32.47
N ILE A 326 -14.65 -17.69 32.99
CA ILE A 326 -14.03 -16.50 32.39
C ILE A 326 -13.31 -16.90 31.10
N LEU A 327 -12.57 -18.02 31.13
CA LEU A 327 -11.94 -18.58 29.95
C LEU A 327 -12.97 -18.88 28.86
N GLN A 328 -14.11 -19.46 29.22
CA GLN A 328 -15.19 -19.71 28.25
C GLN A 328 -15.76 -18.39 27.68
N ALA A 329 -16.00 -17.38 28.51
CA ALA A 329 -16.46 -16.07 28.03
C ALA A 329 -15.43 -15.39 27.09
N ILE A 330 -14.13 -15.51 27.37
CA ILE A 330 -13.07 -15.01 26.49
C ILE A 330 -13.09 -15.73 25.14
N ASN A 331 -13.25 -17.06 25.12
CA ASN A 331 -13.34 -17.85 23.90
C ASN A 331 -14.56 -17.45 23.04
N GLU A 332 -15.73 -17.27 23.68
CA GLU A 332 -16.95 -16.85 22.99
C GLU A 332 -16.83 -15.44 22.39
N LEU A 333 -16.28 -14.49 23.15
CA LEU A 333 -16.00 -13.13 22.65
C LEU A 333 -14.96 -13.14 21.53
N TYR A 334 -13.94 -13.99 21.63
CA TYR A 334 -12.92 -14.11 20.59
C TYR A 334 -13.51 -14.67 19.29
N ALA A 335 -14.39 -15.68 19.37
CA ALA A 335 -15.10 -16.20 18.20
C ALA A 335 -15.96 -15.11 17.53
N ALA A 336 -16.73 -14.35 18.31
CA ALA A 336 -17.53 -13.23 17.80
C ALA A 336 -16.67 -12.13 17.17
N LEU A 337 -15.52 -11.80 17.77
CA LEU A 337 -14.54 -10.89 17.19
C LEU A 337 -14.06 -11.39 15.82
N GLN A 338 -13.70 -12.67 15.69
CA GLN A 338 -13.23 -13.22 14.41
C GLN A 338 -14.30 -13.09 13.33
N ASP A 339 -15.56 -13.38 13.64
CA ASP A 339 -16.69 -13.22 12.71
C ASP A 339 -16.87 -11.76 12.25
N GLU A 340 -16.80 -10.80 13.17
CA GLU A 340 -16.87 -9.38 12.82
C GLU A 340 -15.64 -8.92 12.02
N MET A 341 -14.45 -9.44 12.34
CA MET A 341 -13.22 -9.16 11.60
C MET A 341 -13.27 -9.66 10.17
N ILE A 342 -13.92 -10.79 9.88
CA ILE A 342 -14.14 -11.27 8.50
C ILE A 342 -14.88 -10.19 7.70
N TYR A 343 -15.99 -9.67 8.22
CA TYR A 343 -16.78 -8.66 7.53
C TYR A 343 -16.02 -7.31 7.42
N ALA A 344 -15.37 -6.87 8.50
CA ALA A 344 -14.62 -5.62 8.50
C ALA A 344 -13.44 -5.66 7.51
N ASN A 345 -12.68 -6.77 7.48
CA ASN A 345 -11.57 -6.96 6.55
C ASN A 345 -12.06 -6.99 5.10
N GLN A 346 -13.17 -7.67 4.82
CA GLN A 346 -13.77 -7.70 3.48
C GLN A 346 -14.15 -6.29 3.00
N ARG A 347 -14.75 -5.47 3.87
CA ARG A 347 -15.07 -4.07 3.53
C ARG A 347 -13.85 -3.22 3.22
N ILE A 348 -12.75 -3.40 3.97
CA ILE A 348 -11.49 -2.69 3.70
C ILE A 348 -10.90 -3.17 2.37
N LEU A 349 -10.93 -4.48 2.10
CA LEU A 349 -10.43 -5.04 0.84
C LEU A 349 -11.20 -4.47 -0.35
N GLU A 350 -12.53 -4.48 -0.31
CA GLU A 350 -13.39 -3.92 -1.36
C GLU A 350 -13.16 -2.41 -1.56
N ALA A 351 -12.99 -1.65 -0.47
CA ALA A 351 -12.67 -0.22 -0.55
C ALA A 351 -11.27 0.01 -1.16
N THR A 352 -10.31 -0.83 -0.81
CA THR A 352 -8.93 -0.80 -1.35
C THR A 352 -8.95 -1.06 -2.85
N HIS A 353 -9.64 -2.11 -3.28
CA HIS A 353 -9.82 -2.46 -4.68
C HIS A 353 -10.43 -1.33 -5.49
N ARG A 354 -11.47 -0.68 -4.95
CA ARG A 354 -12.22 0.38 -5.62
C ARG A 354 -11.51 1.73 -5.66
N TRP A 355 -10.67 2.05 -4.67
CA TRP A 355 -10.24 3.43 -4.43
C TRP A 355 -8.74 3.65 -4.24
N GLU A 356 -7.91 2.63 -4.06
CA GLU A 356 -6.48 2.81 -3.74
C GLU A 356 -5.73 3.59 -4.83
N SER A 357 -5.99 3.27 -6.09
CA SER A 357 -5.48 3.99 -7.26
C SER A 357 -5.92 5.46 -7.28
N GLN A 358 -7.20 5.72 -7.01
CA GLN A 358 -7.72 7.09 -6.95
C GLN A 358 -7.08 7.87 -5.80
N GLU A 359 -6.86 7.26 -4.64
CA GLU A 359 -6.18 7.91 -3.53
C GLU A 359 -4.72 8.26 -3.87
N GLN A 360 -4.03 7.43 -4.65
CA GLN A 360 -2.71 7.75 -5.20
C GLN A 360 -2.76 8.94 -6.15
N LEU A 361 -3.72 8.98 -7.08
CA LEU A 361 -3.91 10.10 -8.01
C LEU A 361 -4.25 11.40 -7.26
N ASP A 362 -5.16 11.34 -6.29
CA ASP A 362 -5.51 12.50 -5.47
C ASP A 362 -4.30 12.99 -4.67
N ARG A 363 -3.47 12.08 -4.11
CA ARG A 363 -2.22 12.47 -3.44
C ARG A 363 -1.29 13.22 -4.39
N MET A 364 -1.18 12.79 -5.63
CA MET A 364 -0.35 13.42 -6.66
C MET A 364 -0.91 14.78 -7.10
N ALA A 365 -2.23 14.87 -7.36
CA ALA A 365 -2.90 16.13 -7.68
C ALA A 365 -2.70 17.16 -6.55
N ARG A 366 -2.87 16.76 -5.29
CA ARG A 366 -2.60 17.63 -4.14
C ARG A 366 -1.13 18.04 -4.03
N PHE A 367 -0.19 17.15 -4.36
CA PHE A 367 1.22 17.50 -4.39
C PHE A 367 1.49 18.57 -5.46
N ALA A 368 0.93 18.40 -6.65
CA ALA A 368 1.05 19.36 -7.73
C ALA A 368 0.41 20.72 -7.39
N GLU A 369 -0.78 20.74 -6.80
CA GLU A 369 -1.41 21.97 -6.33
C GLU A 369 -0.56 22.69 -5.28
N ARG A 370 0.02 21.95 -4.32
CA ARG A 370 0.96 22.56 -3.35
C ARG A 370 2.21 23.14 -4.02
N MET A 371 2.70 22.52 -5.10
CA MET A 371 3.84 23.03 -5.85
C MET A 371 3.54 24.35 -6.53
N THR A 372 2.30 24.53 -7.01
CA THR A 372 1.80 25.77 -7.64
C THR A 372 1.21 26.75 -6.62
N GLY A 373 1.31 26.51 -5.31
CA GLY A 373 0.84 27.41 -4.25
C GLY A 373 -0.65 27.29 -3.90
N GLY A 374 -1.34 26.31 -4.46
CA GLY A 374 -2.71 25.97 -4.10
C GLY A 374 -2.81 25.22 -2.77
N SER A 375 -3.99 25.31 -2.16
CA SER A 375 -4.38 24.52 -0.99
C SER A 375 -5.60 23.69 -1.36
N SER A 376 -5.45 22.37 -1.31
CA SER A 376 -6.52 21.41 -1.54
C SER A 376 -7.05 20.86 -0.21
N GLU A 377 -8.36 20.74 -0.06
CA GLU A 377 -8.91 19.89 1.00
C GLU A 377 -8.68 18.41 0.67
N ARG A 378 -8.48 17.59 1.72
CA ARG A 378 -8.34 16.15 1.56
C ARG A 378 -9.73 15.55 1.36
N ALA A 379 -9.97 14.95 0.20
CA ALA A 379 -11.18 14.18 -0.04
C ALA A 379 -11.33 13.04 1.00
N ALA A 380 -12.58 12.74 1.37
CA ALA A 380 -12.89 11.60 2.21
C ALA A 380 -12.38 10.31 1.53
N SER A 381 -11.73 9.44 2.30
CA SER A 381 -11.20 8.17 1.80
C SER A 381 -12.08 7.03 2.31
N PRO A 382 -12.80 6.32 1.43
CA PRO A 382 -13.60 5.15 1.80
C PRO A 382 -12.76 4.06 2.49
N ILE A 383 -11.47 3.95 2.14
CA ILE A 383 -10.52 3.04 2.78
C ILE A 383 -10.34 3.44 4.24
N GLN A 384 -10.09 4.72 4.53
CA GLN A 384 -9.91 5.20 5.91
C GLN A 384 -11.19 5.06 6.73
N GLU A 385 -12.36 5.26 6.13
CA GLU A 385 -13.64 5.03 6.79
C GLU A 385 -13.82 3.56 7.18
N ALA A 386 -13.50 2.62 6.27
CA ALA A 386 -13.55 1.19 6.55
C ALA A 386 -12.51 0.77 7.63
N GLU A 387 -11.29 1.32 7.56
CA GLU A 387 -10.26 1.10 8.58
C GLU A 387 -10.69 1.62 9.96
N GLU A 388 -11.34 2.79 10.02
CA GLU A 388 -11.88 3.33 11.26
C GLU A 388 -13.00 2.45 11.81
N GLY A 389 -13.89 1.95 10.95
CA GLY A 389 -14.90 0.97 11.33
C GLY A 389 -14.30 -0.28 11.98
N LYS A 390 -13.24 -0.84 11.39
CA LYS A 390 -12.49 -1.97 11.98
C LYS A 390 -11.87 -1.59 13.33
N ARG A 391 -11.24 -0.42 13.44
CA ARG A 391 -10.64 0.05 14.71
C ARG A 391 -11.68 0.19 15.82
N VAL A 392 -12.88 0.65 15.50
CA VAL A 392 -13.99 0.76 16.49
C VAL A 392 -14.39 -0.62 17.00
N ILE A 393 -14.50 -1.62 16.10
CA ILE A 393 -14.78 -3.01 16.51
C ILE A 393 -13.66 -3.49 17.45
N GLU A 394 -12.41 -3.36 17.05
CA GLU A 394 -11.27 -3.79 17.85
C GLU A 394 -11.20 -3.13 19.24
N ASP A 395 -11.45 -1.82 19.31
CA ASP A 395 -11.50 -1.07 20.57
C ASP A 395 -12.63 -1.58 21.48
N ASN A 396 -13.81 -1.87 20.92
CA ASN A 396 -14.95 -2.38 21.69
C ASN A 396 -14.66 -3.76 22.30
N TYR A 397 -14.08 -4.67 21.53
CA TYR A 397 -13.72 -6.00 22.02
C TYR A 397 -12.56 -5.94 23.02
N LEU A 398 -11.56 -5.08 22.81
CA LEU A 398 -10.52 -4.86 23.84
C LEU A 398 -11.13 -4.39 25.16
N GLU A 399 -12.11 -3.49 25.14
CA GLU A 399 -12.79 -3.03 26.36
C GLU A 399 -13.56 -4.15 27.05
N GLN A 400 -14.25 -5.01 26.28
CA GLN A 400 -14.93 -6.18 26.85
C GLN A 400 -13.94 -7.18 27.47
N LEU A 401 -12.81 -7.43 26.82
CA LEU A 401 -11.75 -8.28 27.38
C LEU A 401 -11.22 -7.73 28.70
N ARG A 402 -11.00 -6.42 28.78
CA ARG A 402 -10.56 -5.76 30.04
C ARG A 402 -11.55 -5.96 31.17
N MET A 403 -12.84 -5.93 30.89
CA MET A 403 -13.88 -6.08 31.91
C MET A 403 -13.98 -7.50 32.49
N LEU A 404 -13.43 -8.49 31.78
CA LEU A 404 -13.36 -9.88 32.24
C LEU A 404 -12.11 -10.18 33.08
N LEU A 405 -11.07 -9.35 32.98
CA LEU A 405 -9.77 -9.58 33.59
C LEU A 405 -9.54 -8.68 34.82
N THR A 406 -8.72 -9.14 35.76
CA THR A 406 -8.25 -8.31 36.88
C THR A 406 -7.17 -7.33 36.43
N GLU A 407 -6.91 -6.27 37.20
CA GLU A 407 -5.83 -5.32 36.88
C GLU A 407 -4.45 -6.00 36.82
N GLU A 408 -4.20 -6.99 37.68
CA GLU A 408 -2.97 -7.80 37.67
C GLU A 408 -2.84 -8.62 36.37
N GLN A 409 -3.94 -9.22 35.91
CA GLN A 409 -3.98 -9.95 34.64
C GLN A 409 -3.82 -9.00 33.44
N ILE A 410 -4.42 -7.81 33.48
CA ILE A 410 -4.27 -6.78 32.45
C ILE A 410 -2.81 -6.31 32.35
N GLU A 411 -2.15 -6.11 33.49
CA GLU A 411 -0.73 -5.72 33.53
C GLU A 411 0.16 -6.87 33.03
N ALA A 412 -0.17 -8.13 33.36
CA ALA A 412 0.52 -9.30 32.84
C ALA A 412 0.46 -9.42 31.30
N LEU A 413 -0.61 -8.90 30.68
CA LEU A 413 -0.76 -8.81 29.22
C LEU A 413 -0.03 -7.59 28.60
N GLY A 414 0.77 -6.85 29.37
CA GLY A 414 1.48 -5.65 28.93
C GLY A 414 0.58 -4.41 28.79
N GLY A 415 -0.56 -4.42 29.47
CA GLY A 415 -1.54 -3.33 29.47
C GLY A 415 -2.45 -3.35 28.24
N LEU A 416 -3.76 -3.30 28.49
CA LEU A 416 -4.76 -3.30 27.43
C LEU A 416 -5.21 -1.89 26.99
N LYS A 417 -4.54 -0.82 27.44
CA LYS A 417 -4.96 0.58 27.23
C LYS A 417 -5.31 0.88 25.78
N LYS A 418 -6.46 1.54 25.58
CA LYS A 418 -6.84 2.15 24.30
C LYS A 418 -5.64 2.94 23.80
N ARG A 419 -5.34 2.81 22.51
CA ARG A 419 -4.29 3.62 21.91
C ARG A 419 -4.77 5.07 21.98
N GLU A 420 -4.22 5.84 22.92
CA GLU A 420 -4.45 7.28 22.92
C GLU A 420 -4.10 7.79 21.53
N ALA A 421 -5.05 8.47 20.90
CA ALA A 421 -4.87 9.01 19.55
C ALA A 421 -3.61 9.88 19.58
N ARG A 422 -2.56 9.41 18.90
CA ARG A 422 -1.27 10.10 18.87
C ARG A 422 -1.45 11.43 18.13
N GLY A 423 -1.69 12.49 18.90
CA GLY A 423 -1.62 13.89 18.47
C GLY A 423 -2.89 14.46 17.83
N GLU A 424 -3.68 15.17 18.64
CA GLU A 424 -4.63 16.21 18.23
C GLU A 424 -3.90 17.37 17.55
N GLY A 425 -3.46 17.16 16.30
CA GLY A 425 -2.76 18.18 15.52
C GLY A 425 -3.36 18.46 14.15
N ASN A 426 -4.33 17.67 13.66
CA ASN A 426 -4.79 17.86 12.27
C ASN A 426 -6.22 17.38 11.95
N GLN A 427 -7.15 17.44 12.91
CA GLN A 427 -8.57 17.17 12.67
C GLN A 427 -9.38 18.47 12.75
N ARG A 428 -9.38 19.23 11.66
CA ARG A 428 -10.50 20.11 11.31
C ARG A 428 -10.98 19.70 9.93
N GLY A 429 -12.16 19.08 9.88
CA GLY A 429 -12.84 18.75 8.62
C GLY A 429 -13.20 17.27 8.45
N ALA A 430 -13.94 16.69 9.40
CA ALA A 430 -14.71 15.48 9.14
C ALA A 430 -16.11 15.69 9.74
N GLY A 431 -16.97 16.34 8.95
CA GLY A 431 -18.39 16.49 9.23
C GLY A 431 -19.07 15.13 9.21
N GLY A 432 -19.89 14.88 10.24
CA GLY A 432 -20.46 13.58 10.54
C GLY A 432 -21.42 13.03 9.50
N GLY A 433 -21.47 11.70 9.47
CA GLY A 433 -22.51 10.92 8.81
C GLY A 433 -22.37 9.44 9.17
N GLY A 434 -23.42 8.85 9.75
CA GLY A 434 -23.64 7.40 9.69
C GLY A 434 -23.12 6.52 10.83
N ARG A 435 -23.59 6.73 12.06
CA ARG A 435 -23.68 5.65 13.05
C ARG A 435 -24.85 4.75 12.68
N GLU A 436 -24.61 3.64 11.98
CA GLU A 436 -25.51 2.48 11.98
C GLU A 436 -24.82 1.28 11.33
N GLY A 437 -24.58 0.22 12.10
CA GLY A 437 -24.09 -1.06 11.57
C GLY A 437 -22.96 -1.71 12.36
N GLY A 438 -23.10 -1.83 13.68
CA GLY A 438 -22.27 -2.68 14.53
C GLY A 438 -23.16 -3.43 15.52
N ARG A 439 -23.96 -4.38 15.03
CA ARG A 439 -24.74 -5.29 15.88
C ARG A 439 -23.95 -6.58 16.01
N GLY A 440 -23.12 -6.66 17.05
CA GLY A 440 -22.32 -7.85 17.35
C GLY A 440 -21.61 -7.85 18.71
N GLY A 441 -21.76 -6.81 19.55
CA GLY A 441 -21.33 -6.80 20.95
C GLY A 441 -22.38 -6.13 21.83
N PHE A 442 -22.33 -6.33 23.15
CA PHE A 442 -23.27 -5.79 24.15
C PHE A 442 -23.85 -4.41 23.74
N GLU A 443 -25.15 -4.35 23.43
CA GLU A 443 -25.86 -3.09 23.20
C GLU A 443 -25.68 -2.20 24.44
N GLY A 444 -24.95 -1.08 24.30
CA GLY A 444 -24.83 -0.05 25.35
C GLY A 444 -23.40 0.27 25.86
N GLY A 445 -22.36 -0.46 25.45
CA GLY A 445 -20.97 -0.17 25.86
C GLY A 445 -20.68 -0.34 27.36
N ARG A 446 -19.50 0.12 27.82
CA ARG A 446 -19.02 -0.03 29.22
C ARG A 446 -19.99 0.56 30.24
N GLU A 447 -20.59 1.72 29.98
CA GLU A 447 -21.52 2.35 30.93
C GLU A 447 -22.76 1.50 31.19
N GLU A 448 -23.36 0.87 30.17
CA GLU A 448 -24.51 0.00 30.38
C GLU A 448 -24.14 -1.34 31.02
N PHE A 449 -22.97 -1.88 30.70
CA PHE A 449 -22.49 -3.12 31.31
C PHE A 449 -22.14 -2.91 32.79
N MET A 450 -21.37 -1.86 33.12
CA MET A 450 -21.02 -1.55 34.51
C MET A 450 -22.29 -1.20 35.30
N LYS A 451 -23.21 -0.41 34.74
CA LYS A 451 -24.50 -0.14 35.41
C LYS A 451 -25.32 -1.41 35.72
N ARG A 452 -25.13 -2.50 34.98
CA ARG A 452 -25.83 -3.78 35.19
C ARG A 452 -25.10 -4.69 36.18
N PHE A 453 -23.78 -4.66 36.23
CA PHE A 453 -22.99 -5.67 36.93
C PHE A 453 -22.02 -5.11 37.98
N ASP A 454 -21.55 -3.88 37.85
CA ASP A 454 -20.76 -3.13 38.85
C ASP A 454 -21.74 -2.51 39.86
N ALA A 455 -22.19 -3.33 40.80
CA ALA A 455 -23.16 -3.02 41.84
C ALA A 455 -22.54 -2.15 42.95
N ASP A 456 -21.23 -2.24 43.18
CA ASP A 456 -20.51 -1.40 44.13
C ASP A 456 -20.01 -0.07 43.53
N GLY A 457 -20.03 0.05 42.20
CA GLY A 457 -19.77 1.28 41.46
C GLY A 457 -18.31 1.68 41.44
N ASP A 458 -17.40 0.74 41.70
CA ASP A 458 -15.96 0.99 41.78
C ASP A 458 -15.28 1.06 40.40
N GLY A 459 -16.04 0.78 39.34
CA GLY A 459 -15.56 0.80 37.97
C GLY A 459 -14.76 -0.45 37.59
N THR A 460 -14.78 -1.48 38.42
CA THR A 460 -14.25 -2.83 38.19
C THR A 460 -15.32 -3.87 38.52
N ILE A 461 -15.08 -5.14 38.23
CA ILE A 461 -16.02 -6.22 38.59
C ILE A 461 -15.43 -7.01 39.76
N SER A 462 -16.04 -6.85 40.92
CA SER A 462 -15.67 -7.56 42.14
C SER A 462 -16.04 -9.05 42.08
N GLU A 463 -15.46 -9.85 42.96
CA GLU A 463 -15.70 -11.30 43.04
C GLU A 463 -17.19 -11.64 43.27
N SER A 464 -17.93 -10.76 43.95
CA SER A 464 -19.39 -10.86 44.11
C SER A 464 -20.18 -10.58 42.83
N GLU A 465 -19.71 -9.65 42.01
CA GLU A 465 -20.37 -9.19 40.78
C GLU A 465 -20.15 -10.14 39.62
N ARG A 466 -19.05 -10.89 39.66
CA ARG A 466 -18.78 -12.03 38.77
C ARG A 466 -19.90 -13.07 38.80
N ASN A 467 -20.61 -13.24 39.93
CA ASN A 467 -21.78 -14.14 39.98
C ASN A 467 -22.99 -13.63 39.19
N ALA A 468 -23.19 -12.31 39.10
CA ALA A 468 -24.28 -11.73 38.30
C ALA A 468 -23.96 -11.84 36.80
N ILE A 469 -22.69 -11.71 36.44
CA ILE A 469 -22.19 -11.97 35.09
C ILE A 469 -22.36 -13.47 34.74
N ARG A 470 -22.02 -14.37 35.66
CA ARG A 470 -22.21 -15.83 35.55
C ARG A 470 -23.65 -16.19 35.23
N ASP A 471 -24.63 -15.57 35.88
CA ASP A 471 -26.06 -15.82 35.61
C ASP A 471 -26.54 -15.23 34.27
N HIS A 472 -25.94 -14.13 33.80
CA HIS A 472 -26.29 -13.51 32.52
C HIS A 472 -25.82 -14.36 31.32
N PHE A 473 -24.60 -14.88 31.37
CA PHE A 473 -24.07 -15.75 30.31
C PHE A 473 -24.71 -17.15 30.34
N ARG A 474 -24.97 -17.70 31.52
CA ARG A 474 -25.63 -19.01 31.68
C ARG A 474 -27.08 -19.04 31.17
N ASN A 475 -27.78 -17.91 31.20
CA ASN A 475 -29.18 -17.80 30.76
C ASN A 475 -29.34 -17.26 29.31
N GLY A 476 -28.27 -17.26 28.51
CA GLY A 476 -28.38 -16.97 27.07
C GLY A 476 -28.41 -15.48 26.71
N GLY A 477 -27.62 -14.65 27.41
CA GLY A 477 -27.37 -13.25 27.02
C GLY A 477 -26.55 -13.09 25.72
N GLY A 478 -25.99 -14.18 25.19
CA GLY A 478 -25.50 -14.24 23.81
C GLY A 478 -26.67 -14.55 22.88
N ASN A 479 -27.00 -13.61 21.98
CA ASN A 479 -27.95 -13.81 20.90
C ASN A 479 -27.49 -14.98 20.01
N SER A 480 -27.83 -16.20 20.41
CA SER A 480 -27.80 -17.40 19.58
C SER A 480 -28.84 -17.23 18.47
N GLY A 481 -28.41 -16.62 17.37
CA GLY A 481 -29.07 -16.71 16.06
C GLY A 481 -28.91 -18.13 15.51
N GLY A 482 -29.50 -19.11 16.19
CA GLY A 482 -29.49 -20.52 15.84
C GLY A 482 -30.89 -21.05 15.64
N GLY A 483 -31.37 -21.00 14.39
CA GLY A 483 -32.29 -22.01 13.85
C GLY A 483 -33.74 -21.59 13.60
N GLN A 484 -34.11 -21.52 12.33
CA GLN A 484 -35.16 -22.42 11.85
C GLN A 484 -35.01 -22.67 10.34
N GLY A 485 -34.50 -23.86 9.99
CA GLY A 485 -34.68 -24.42 8.66
C GLY A 485 -36.17 -24.59 8.38
N SER A 486 -36.65 -23.92 7.33
CA SER A 486 -37.96 -24.19 6.73
C SER A 486 -37.79 -25.26 5.67
N GLY A 487 -38.09 -26.51 6.05
CA GLY A 487 -38.34 -27.60 5.13
C GLY A 487 -39.80 -28.03 5.24
N GLY A 488 -40.59 -27.78 4.19
CA GLY A 488 -41.98 -28.24 4.12
C GLY A 488 -42.69 -27.69 2.89
N GLY A 489 -42.65 -28.45 1.78
CA GLY A 489 -43.14 -28.05 0.47
C GLY A 489 -44.66 -27.93 0.31
N GLY A 490 -45.04 -27.25 -0.77
CA GLY A 490 -46.40 -27.18 -1.28
C GLY A 490 -46.48 -26.33 -2.55
N ARG A 491 -46.39 -26.98 -3.71
CA ARG A 491 -46.90 -26.51 -5.02
C ARG A 491 -48.44 -26.35 -4.96
N PRO A 492 -49.10 -25.56 -5.82
CA PRO A 492 -48.92 -25.46 -7.28
C PRO A 492 -48.00 -24.35 -7.77
#